data_AF-A0A9D9XAF8-F1
#
_entry.id   AF-A0A9D9XAF8-F1
#
_cell.length_a   1.000
_cell.length_b   1.000
_cell.length_c   1.000
_cell.angle_alpha   90.00
_cell.angle_beta   90.00
_cell.angle_gamma   90.00
#
_symmetry.space_group_name_H-M   'P 1'
#
loop_
_entity.id
_entity.type
_entity.pdbx_description
1 polymer ?
#
loop_
_entity_poly.entity_id
_entity_poly.type
_entity_poly.pdbx_seq_one_letter_code
_entity_poly.pdbx_strand_id
1 'polypeptide(L)' 'ARTATGAERAALWQQLVEIYHPYGKYQVTAGAREIPVVVLDPV' A
#
# COMPACT_ATOMS: atom_id res chain seq x y z
N ALA A 1 -3.58 14.00 -5.51
CA ALA A 1 -2.91 12.91 -4.79
C ALA A 1 -3.48 12.80 -3.38
N ARG A 2 -3.84 11.59 -2.94
CA ARG A 2 -4.47 11.32 -1.64
C ARG A 2 -3.94 10.02 -1.03
N THR A 3 -3.99 9.89 0.29
CA THR A 3 -3.65 8.62 0.96
C THR A 3 -4.89 7.74 1.03
N ALA A 4 -4.82 6.53 0.47
CA ALA A 4 -5.88 5.53 0.59
C ALA A 4 -5.94 5.01 2.03
N THR A 5 -7.14 4.68 2.49
CA THR A 5 -7.39 4.17 3.86
C THR A 5 -8.32 2.97 3.86
N GLY A 6 -8.31 2.17 4.93
CA GLY A 6 -9.27 1.09 5.14
C GLY A 6 -9.25 0.05 4.01
N ALA A 7 -10.45 -0.34 3.54
CA ALA A 7 -10.62 -1.38 2.53
C ALA A 7 -9.94 -1.04 1.18
N GLU A 8 -9.97 0.24 0.78
CA GLU A 8 -9.32 0.69 -0.46
C GLU A 8 -7.81 0.46 -0.40
N ARG A 9 -7.17 0.87 0.70
CA ARG A 9 -5.73 0.67 0.91
C ARG A 9 -5.37 -0.81 0.91
N ALA A 10 -6.18 -1.67 1.54
CA ALA A 10 -5.95 -3.11 1.58
C ALA A 10 -5.95 -3.73 0.19
N ALA A 11 -6.94 -3.40 -0.65
CA ALA A 11 -7.04 -3.89 -2.02
C ALA A 11 -5.87 -3.43 -2.90
N LEU A 12 -5.50 -2.14 -2.79
CA LEU A 12 -4.35 -1.59 -3.52
C LEU A 12 -3.03 -2.22 -3.07
N TRP A 13 -2.87 -2.45 -1.77
CA TRP A 13 -1.67 -3.07 -1.23
C TRP A 13 -1.45 -4.48 -1.77
N GLN A 14 -2.52 -5.28 -1.90
CA GLN A 14 -2.44 -6.62 -2.52
C GLN A 14 -1.91 -6.53 -3.95
N GLN A 15 -2.47 -5.64 -4.77
CA GLN A 15 -2.00 -5.43 -6.15
C GLN A 15 -0.54 -4.95 -6.20
N LEU A 16 -0.13 -4.05 -5.30
CA LEU A 16 1.24 -3.57 -5.23
C LEU A 16 2.23 -4.68 -4.90
N VAL A 17 1.87 -5.60 -4.00
CA VAL A 17 2.72 -6.76 -3.67
C VAL A 17 2.80 -7.74 -4.85
N GLU A 18 1.75 -7.91 -5.63
CA GLU A 18 1.78 -8.72 -6.85
C GLU A 18 2.70 -8.11 -7.92
N ILE A 19 2.66 -6.79 -8.09
CA ILE A 19 3.53 -6.08 -9.04
C ILE A 19 4.99 -6.07 -8.56
N TYR A 20 5.21 -5.84 -7.27
CA TYR A 20 6.54 -5.77 -6.67
C TYR A 20 6.56 -6.53 -5.34
N HIS A 21 6.85 -7.82 -5.45
CA HIS A 21 6.90 -8.79 -4.35
C HIS A 21 7.66 -8.31 -3.09
N PRO A 22 8.79 -7.57 -3.19
CA PRO A 22 9.50 -7.11 -2.00
C PRO A 22 8.71 -6.17 -1.08
N TYR A 23 7.62 -5.54 -1.53
CA TYR A 23 6.76 -4.75 -0.64
C TYR A 23 6.19 -5.57 0.52
N GLY A 24 5.93 -6.87 0.32
CA GLY A 24 5.52 -7.76 1.40
C GLY A 24 6.57 -7.81 2.53
N LYS A 25 7.86 -7.75 2.21
CA LYS A 25 8.93 -7.71 3.22
C LYS A 25 8.93 -6.39 4.00
N TYR A 26 8.59 -5.27 3.35
CA TYR A 26 8.52 -3.98 4.03
C TYR A 26 7.38 -3.92 5.05
N GLN A 27 6.26 -4.59 4.78
CA GLN A 27 5.18 -4.70 5.75
C GLN A 27 5.62 -5.46 7.00
N VAL A 28 6.43 -6.53 6.84
CA VAL A 28 6.99 -7.27 7.97
C VAL A 28 7.91 -6.38 8.81
N THR A 29 8.81 -5.63 8.17
CA THR A 29 9.75 -4.75 8.89
C THR A 29 9.08 -3.51 9.48
N ALA A 30 7.93 -3.09 8.94
CA ALA A 30 7.14 -1.99 9.51
C ALA A 30 6.44 -2.35 10.83
N GLY A 31 6.27 -3.65 11.13
CA GLY A 31 5.64 -4.12 12.37
C GLY A 31 4.21 -3.61 12.51
N ALA A 32 3.92 -2.87 13.58
CA ALA A 32 2.59 -2.32 13.85
C ALA A 32 2.23 -1.08 13.00
N ARG A 33 3.20 -0.48 12.29
CA ARG A 33 2.95 0.72 11.49
C ARG A 33 2.33 0.36 10.15
N GLU A 34 1.20 0.98 9.82
CA GLU A 34 0.60 0.85 8.49
C GLU A 34 1.43 1.63 7.46
N ILE A 35 1.82 0.96 6.37
CA ILE A 35 2.51 1.61 5.24
C ILE A 35 1.44 2.39 4.44
N PRO A 36 1.58 3.72 4.30
CA PRO A 36 0.62 4.52 3.57
C PRO A 36 0.70 4.22 2.07
N VAL A 37 -0.46 4.10 1.42
CA VAL A 37 -0.58 3.99 -0.03
C VAL A 37 -1.10 5.31 -0.57
N VAL A 38 -0.36 5.93 -1.48
CA VAL A 38 -0.74 7.23 -2.08
C VAL A 38 -1.28 6.99 -3.48
N VAL A 39 -2.50 7.45 -3.73
CA VAL A 39 -3.16 7.41 -5.04
C VAL A 39 -2.91 8.74 -5.73
N LEU A 40 -2.46 8.66 -6.98
CA LEU A 40 -2.27 9.80 -7.86
C LEU A 40 -3.47 9.89 -8.81
N ASP A 41 -4.40 10.80 -8.51
CA ASP A 41 -5.53 11.08 -9.40
C ASP A 41 -5.05 11.95 -10.59
N PRO A 42 -5.59 11.72 -11.80
CA PRO A 42 -5.35 12.59 -12.95
C PRO A 42 -5.90 14.01 -12.68
N VAL A 43 -5.27 15.01 -13.33
CA VAL A 43 -5.61 16.44 -13.20
C VAL A 43 -6.68 16.85 -14.20
#